data_AF-A0A6G0VTG4-F1
#
_entry.id   AF-A0A6G0VTG4-F1
#
_cell.length_a   1.000
_cell.length_b   1.000
_cell.length_c   1.000
_cell.angle_alpha   90.00
_cell.angle_beta   90.00
_cell.angle_gamma   90.00
#
_symmetry.space_group_name_H-M   'P 1'
#
loop_
_entity.id
_entity.type
_entity.pdbx_description
1 polymer ?
#
loop_
_entity_poly.entity_id
_entity_poly.type
_entity_poly.pdbx_seq_one_letter_code
_entity_poly.pdbx_strand_id
1 'polypeptide(L)'
;LSDARWAARYEACSSLSQNWTELLKALNSFVENPIENSKTKCESTGLIKKMSSLEMRILVSFWNDILERFNSTSKKLQTIEIDLTIYKVVRKKKRKVPYDESCQGDTSFEARESFKINTYFVIIDSLLSELRKRKSCYDDCSDFFQTLLIYQ
;
A
#
# COMPACT_ATOMS: atom_id res chain seq x y z
N LEU A 1 12.58 -15.45 6.07
CA LEU A 1 12.98 -14.16 6.70
C LEU A 1 12.24 -12.94 6.12
N SER A 2 11.23 -13.10 5.27
CA SER A 2 10.58 -12.01 4.50
C SER A 2 9.27 -11.49 5.10
N ASP A 3 8.50 -12.32 5.80
CA ASP A 3 7.10 -12.01 6.16
C ASP A 3 6.98 -10.97 7.28
N ALA A 4 7.87 -11.02 8.28
CA ALA A 4 7.86 -10.07 9.38
C ALA A 4 8.13 -8.62 8.94
N ARG A 5 8.77 -8.40 7.78
CA ARG A 5 9.19 -7.06 7.35
C ARG A 5 8.06 -6.27 6.70
N TRP A 6 7.22 -6.89 5.89
CA TRP A 6 6.12 -6.19 5.22
C TRP A 6 4.93 -6.00 6.15
N ALA A 7 4.62 -7.01 6.97
CA ALA A 7 3.58 -6.92 7.99
C ALA A 7 3.88 -5.81 9.01
N ALA A 8 5.09 -5.76 9.58
CA ALA A 8 5.45 -4.71 10.54
C ALA A 8 5.42 -3.30 9.93
N ARG A 9 5.79 -3.15 8.66
CA ARG A 9 5.70 -1.86 7.95
C ARG A 9 4.26 -1.44 7.71
N TYR A 10 3.40 -2.37 7.30
CA TYR A 10 1.97 -2.11 7.17
C TYR A 10 1.38 -1.68 8.51
N GLU A 11 1.65 -2.41 9.59
CA GLU A 11 1.14 -2.10 10.92
C GLU A 11 1.59 -0.73 11.41
N ALA A 12 2.87 -0.38 11.23
CA ALA A 12 3.37 0.95 11.59
C ALA A 12 2.71 2.07 10.77
N CYS A 13 2.55 1.89 9.45
CA CYS A 13 1.92 2.88 8.59
C CYS A 13 0.42 3.03 8.88
N SER A 14 -0.27 1.92 9.11
CA SER A 14 -1.68 1.88 9.47
C SER A 14 -1.92 2.50 10.85
N SER A 15 -1.04 2.23 11.80
CA SER A 15 -1.13 2.85 13.13
C SER A 15 -0.94 4.37 13.06
N LEU A 16 -0.04 4.84 12.20
CA LEU A 16 0.18 6.26 11.96
C LEU A 16 -1.02 6.91 11.27
N SER A 17 -1.62 6.25 10.27
CA SER A 17 -2.78 6.80 9.55
C SER A 17 -4.04 6.85 10.43
N GLN A 18 -4.27 5.83 11.25
CA GLN A 18 -5.43 5.75 12.14
C GLN A 18 -5.36 6.72 13.32
N ASN A 19 -4.19 6.85 13.94
CA ASN A 19 -4.01 7.69 15.13
C ASN A 19 -3.49 9.09 14.81
N TRP A 20 -3.72 9.56 13.58
CA TRP A 20 -3.16 10.80 13.08
C TRP A 20 -3.58 12.01 13.92
N THR A 21 -4.86 12.07 14.28
CA THR A 21 -5.45 13.15 15.07
C THR A 21 -4.97 13.14 16.52
N GLU A 22 -4.85 11.95 17.11
CA GLU A 22 -4.39 11.72 18.48
C GLU A 22 -2.92 12.12 18.61
N LEU A 23 -2.09 11.76 17.63
CA LEU A 23 -0.68 12.17 17.59
C LEU A 23 -0.53 13.69 17.50
N LEU A 24 -1.31 14.37 16.66
CA LEU A 24 -1.29 15.83 16.59
C LEU A 24 -1.73 16.47 17.90
N LYS A 25 -2.76 15.94 18.57
CA LYS A 25 -3.19 16.41 19.89
C LYS A 25 -2.09 16.23 20.94
N ALA A 26 -1.47 15.05 20.98
CA ALA A 26 -0.38 14.76 21.91
C ALA A 26 0.81 15.70 21.69
N LEU A 27 1.23 15.92 20.44
CA LEU A 27 2.31 16.85 20.12
C LEU A 27 1.97 18.29 20.51
N ASN A 28 0.73 18.74 20.27
CA ASN A 28 0.31 20.08 20.69
C ASN A 28 0.33 20.22 22.22
N SER A 29 -0.04 19.17 22.96
CA SER A 29 0.03 19.20 24.43
C SER A 29 1.45 19.42 24.97
N PHE A 30 2.48 18.90 24.27
CA PHE A 30 3.88 19.17 24.63
C PHE A 30 4.30 20.61 24.33
N VAL A 31 3.78 21.20 23.26
CA VAL A 31 4.04 22.60 22.91
C VAL A 31 3.40 23.54 23.93
N GLU A 32 2.18 23.25 24.36
CA GLU A 32 1.40 24.07 25.30
C GLU A 32 1.85 23.92 26.76
N ASN A 33 2.52 22.82 27.12
CA ASN A 33 2.95 22.57 28.50
C ASN A 33 4.03 23.60 28.96
N PRO A 34 3.76 24.47 29.95
CA PRO A 34 4.70 25.51 30.38
C PRO A 34 5.97 24.95 31.03
N ILE A 35 5.91 23.75 31.62
CA ILE A 35 7.03 23.10 32.32
C ILE A 35 8.05 22.53 31.33
N GLU A 36 7.59 22.21 30.11
CA GLU A 36 8.40 21.45 29.17
C GLU A 36 9.56 22.27 28.60
N ASN A 37 10.70 21.62 28.43
CA ASN A 37 11.92 22.29 28.00
C ASN A 37 11.80 22.79 26.54
N SER A 38 12.57 23.84 26.21
CA SER A 38 12.54 24.48 24.89
C SER A 38 12.84 23.51 23.74
N LYS A 39 13.71 22.52 23.96
CA LYS A 39 14.09 21.54 22.93
C LYS A 39 12.91 20.63 22.58
N THR A 40 12.25 20.04 23.57
CA THR A 40 11.05 19.20 23.38
C THR A 40 9.94 19.95 22.66
N LYS A 41 9.72 21.23 23.02
CA LYS A 41 8.75 22.11 22.35
C LYS A 41 9.11 22.36 20.89
N CYS A 42 10.39 22.62 20.60
CA CYS A 42 10.87 22.83 19.24
C CYS A 42 10.73 21.56 18.38
N GLU A 43 11.12 20.40 18.90
CA GLU A 43 10.99 19.09 18.23
C GLU A 43 9.52 18.76 17.95
N SER A 44 8.64 18.94 18.94
CA SER A 44 7.19 18.71 18.78
C SER A 44 6.59 19.64 17.72
N THR A 45 6.97 20.92 17.74
CA THR A 45 6.54 21.90 16.72
C THR A 45 7.01 21.50 15.32
N GLY A 46 8.26 21.04 15.19
CA GLY A 46 8.82 20.56 13.92
C GLY A 46 8.06 19.35 13.39
N LEU A 47 7.74 18.39 14.26
CA LEU A 47 6.94 17.21 13.91
C LEU A 47 5.52 17.59 13.49
N ILE A 48 4.85 18.49 14.23
CA ILE A 48 3.51 18.99 13.85
C ILE A 48 3.53 19.61 12.47
N LYS A 49 4.53 20.44 12.14
CA LYS A 49 4.66 21.05 10.80
C LYS A 49 4.83 19.98 9.73
N LYS A 50 5.70 19.00 9.95
CA LYS A 50 5.96 17.92 8.99
C LYS A 50 4.73 17.04 8.78
N MET A 51 4.07 16.63 9.86
CA MET A 51 2.82 15.88 9.80
C MET A 51 1.75 16.70 9.08
N SER A 52 1.55 17.96 9.45
CA SER A 52 0.50 18.81 8.88
C SER A 52 0.66 19.08 7.38
N SER A 53 1.87 18.89 6.82
CA SER A 53 2.09 19.02 5.38
C SER A 53 1.19 18.08 4.56
N LEU A 54 0.67 18.60 3.46
CA LEU A 54 -0.16 17.81 2.54
C LEU A 54 0.60 16.61 1.98
N GLU A 55 1.89 16.82 1.67
CA GLU A 55 2.78 15.77 1.16
C GLU A 55 2.85 14.57 2.12
N MET A 56 3.02 14.80 3.43
CA MET A 56 3.12 13.74 4.42
C MET A 56 1.83 12.94 4.55
N ARG A 57 0.67 13.61 4.62
CA ARG A 57 -0.64 12.93 4.67
C ARG A 57 -0.87 12.05 3.45
N ILE A 58 -0.56 12.57 2.27
CA ILE A 58 -0.68 11.81 1.02
C ILE A 58 0.28 10.63 0.99
N LEU A 59 1.55 10.81 1.40
CA LEU A 59 2.53 9.71 1.45
C LEU A 59 2.07 8.59 2.39
N VAL A 60 1.57 8.93 3.57
CA VAL A 60 1.09 7.94 4.54
C VAL A 60 -0.12 7.18 3.99
N SER A 61 -1.10 7.87 3.38
CA SER A 61 -2.24 7.21 2.74
C SER A 61 -1.79 6.27 1.61
N PHE A 62 -0.94 6.77 0.72
CA PHE A 62 -0.39 6.01 -0.40
C PHE A 62 0.32 4.74 0.05
N TRP A 63 1.22 4.86 1.02
CA TRP A 63 1.96 3.71 1.53
C TRP A 63 1.08 2.75 2.32
N ASN A 64 0.09 3.24 3.04
CA ASN A 64 -0.88 2.40 3.74
C ASN A 64 -1.60 1.46 2.76
N ASP A 65 -2.10 1.98 1.65
CA ASP A 65 -2.85 1.21 0.66
C ASP A 65 -1.97 0.16 -0.05
N ILE A 66 -0.73 0.54 -0.41
CA ILE A 66 0.23 -0.38 -1.02
C ILE A 66 0.59 -1.50 -0.04
N LEU A 67 0.97 -1.14 1.18
CA LEU A 67 1.41 -2.08 2.18
C LEU A 67 0.27 -3.01 2.60
N GLU A 68 -0.98 -2.54 2.63
CA GLU A 68 -2.15 -3.37 2.86
C GLU A 68 -2.30 -4.46 1.80
N ARG A 69 -2.20 -4.09 0.51
CA ARG A 69 -2.30 -5.04 -0.61
C ARG A 69 -1.18 -6.07 -0.58
N PHE A 70 0.05 -5.62 -0.34
CA PHE A 70 1.20 -6.51 -0.19
C PHE A 70 1.04 -7.47 0.99
N ASN A 71 0.66 -6.95 2.17
CA ASN A 71 0.47 -7.76 3.37
C ASN A 71 -0.66 -8.77 3.19
N SER A 72 -1.79 -8.34 2.61
CA SER A 72 -2.94 -9.19 2.32
C SER A 72 -2.57 -10.32 1.36
N THR A 73 -1.81 -10.02 0.32
CA THR A 73 -1.38 -11.04 -0.63
C THR A 73 -0.34 -11.99 -0.05
N SER A 74 0.61 -11.45 0.73
CA SER A 74 1.59 -12.27 1.45
C SER A 74 0.89 -13.28 2.37
N LYS A 75 -0.10 -12.83 3.15
CA LYS A 75 -0.92 -13.70 3.99
C LYS A 75 -1.67 -14.74 3.16
N LYS A 76 -2.31 -14.35 2.05
CA LYS A 76 -3.02 -15.28 1.16
C LYS A 76 -2.10 -16.37 0.60
N LEU A 77 -0.90 -16.00 0.15
CA LEU A 77 0.10 -16.94 -0.38
C LEU A 77 0.67 -17.88 0.68
N GLN A 78 0.62 -17.51 1.96
CA GLN A 78 1.03 -18.36 3.07
C GLN A 78 -0.12 -19.27 3.54
N THR A 79 -1.37 -18.80 3.50
CA THR A 79 -2.57 -19.61 3.82
C THR A 79 -2.94 -20.58 2.71
N ILE A 80 -2.62 -20.26 1.45
CA ILE A 80 -2.45 -21.26 0.41
C ILE A 80 -1.14 -21.94 0.79
N GLU A 81 -1.18 -22.75 1.84
CA GLU A 81 -0.09 -23.61 2.22
C GLU A 81 0.34 -24.26 0.91
N ILE A 82 1.56 -23.94 0.51
CA ILE A 82 2.19 -24.59 -0.60
C ILE A 82 2.16 -26.04 -0.16
N ASP A 83 1.22 -26.79 -0.73
CA ASP A 83 1.15 -28.22 -0.63
C ASP A 83 2.38 -28.73 -1.39
N LEU A 84 3.55 -28.53 -0.77
CA LEU A 84 4.84 -29.01 -1.21
C LEU A 84 4.82 -30.53 -1.21
N THR A 85 3.86 -31.13 -0.50
CA THR A 85 3.50 -32.55 -0.60
C THR A 85 2.80 -32.91 -1.93
N ILE A 86 1.93 -32.06 -2.51
CA ILE A 86 1.40 -32.19 -3.89
C ILE A 86 2.48 -31.94 -4.95
N TYR A 87 3.52 -31.17 -4.64
CA TYR A 87 4.69 -31.01 -5.52
C TYR A 87 5.54 -32.28 -5.66
N LYS A 88 5.13 -33.42 -5.08
CA LYS A 88 5.48 -34.73 -5.62
C LYS A 88 4.73 -34.95 -6.93
N VAL A 89 5.29 -34.41 -8.02
CA VAL A 89 5.11 -34.85 -9.42
C VAL A 89 3.83 -35.65 -9.63
N VAL A 90 2.66 -34.99 -9.58
CA VAL A 90 1.45 -35.62 -10.12
C VAL A 90 1.68 -35.68 -11.63
N ARG A 91 2.18 -36.83 -12.09
CA ARG A 91 2.22 -37.18 -13.51
C ARG A 91 0.81 -36.92 -14.04
N LYS A 92 0.64 -35.86 -14.85
CA LYS A 92 -0.62 -35.63 -15.54
C LYS A 92 -0.86 -36.85 -16.45
N LYS A 93 -1.73 -37.76 -16.04
CA LYS A 93 -2.28 -38.77 -16.96
C LYS A 93 -3.10 -37.99 -17.98
N LYS A 94 -2.55 -37.78 -19.17
CA LYS A 94 -3.35 -37.37 -20.32
C LYS A 94 -4.40 -38.46 -20.56
N ARG A 95 -5.68 -38.14 -20.39
CA ARG A 95 -6.75 -38.98 -20.96
C ARG A 95 -6.54 -38.99 -22.47
N LYS A 96 -6.71 -40.15 -23.10
CA LYS A 96 -6.86 -40.20 -24.56
C LYS A 96 -8.13 -39.45 -24.88
N VAL A 97 -7.99 -38.29 -25.51
CA VAL A 97 -9.11 -37.56 -26.05
C VAL A 97 -9.57 -38.32 -27.30
N PRO A 98 -10.86 -38.69 -27.44
CA PRO A 98 -11.39 -39.24 -28.68
C PRO A 98 -11.10 -38.28 -29.85
N TYR A 99 -10.98 -38.82 -31.06
CA TYR A 99 -10.49 -38.11 -32.26
C TYR A 99 -11.22 -36.78 -32.56
N ASP A 100 -12.42 -36.57 -32.00
CA ASP A 100 -13.31 -35.45 -32.35
C ASP A 100 -13.56 -34.45 -31.20
N GLU A 101 -12.94 -34.64 -30.02
CA GLU A 101 -13.07 -33.69 -28.92
C GLU A 101 -11.80 -32.84 -28.76
N SER A 102 -11.97 -31.52 -28.60
CA SER A 102 -10.90 -30.63 -28.14
C SER A 102 -11.17 -30.24 -26.69
N CYS A 103 -10.25 -30.57 -25.78
CA CYS A 103 -10.30 -30.09 -24.39
C CYS A 103 -9.94 -28.60 -24.34
N GLN A 104 -10.86 -27.74 -24.77
CA GLN A 104 -10.81 -26.30 -24.48
C GLN A 104 -11.70 -26.03 -23.29
N GLY A 105 -11.12 -25.80 -22.11
CA GLY A 105 -11.93 -25.40 -20.96
C GLY A 105 -11.26 -25.38 -19.59
N ASP A 106 -10.12 -26.04 -19.39
CA ASP A 106 -9.44 -25.96 -18.09
C ASP A 106 -8.46 -24.79 -18.07
N THR A 107 -8.90 -23.63 -17.60
CA THR A 107 -8.01 -22.50 -17.27
C THR A 107 -7.21 -22.82 -16.00
N SER A 108 -6.33 -23.82 -16.11
CA SER A 108 -5.32 -24.13 -15.09
C SER A 108 -4.20 -23.11 -15.21
N PHE A 109 -4.32 -21.97 -14.53
CA PHE A 109 -3.20 -21.03 -14.44
C PHE A 109 -2.04 -21.66 -13.67
N GLU A 110 -0.85 -21.63 -14.27
CA GLU A 110 0.39 -21.93 -13.55
C GLU A 110 0.51 -20.93 -12.38
N ALA A 111 1.05 -21.36 -11.23
CA ALA A 111 1.12 -20.53 -10.03
C ALA A 111 1.72 -19.13 -10.28
N ARG A 112 2.65 -19.05 -11.26
CA ARG A 112 3.26 -17.80 -11.75
C ARG A 112 2.27 -16.85 -12.42
N GLU A 113 1.37 -17.35 -13.25
CA GLU A 113 0.35 -16.55 -13.95
C GLU A 113 -0.69 -16.03 -12.96
N SER A 114 -1.13 -16.89 -12.02
CA SER A 114 -2.03 -16.49 -10.94
C SER A 114 -1.42 -15.40 -10.06
N PHE A 115 -0.13 -15.50 -9.72
CA PHE A 115 0.56 -14.44 -8.98
C PHE A 115 0.63 -13.13 -9.79
N LYS A 116 0.97 -13.19 -11.08
CA LYS A 116 1.01 -11.99 -11.94
C LYS A 116 -0.35 -11.28 -11.98
N ILE A 117 -1.42 -12.02 -12.21
CA ILE A 117 -2.77 -11.48 -12.38
C ILE A 117 -3.30 -10.94 -11.05
N ASN A 118 -3.26 -11.75 -9.99
CA ASN A 118 -3.94 -11.42 -8.74
C ASN A 118 -3.13 -10.51 -7.82
N THR A 119 -1.81 -10.41 -8.03
CA THR A 119 -0.91 -9.67 -7.14
C THR A 119 -0.21 -8.54 -7.88
N TYR A 120 0.59 -8.89 -8.89
CA TYR A 120 1.49 -7.93 -9.52
C TYR A 120 0.72 -6.82 -10.23
N PHE A 121 -0.24 -7.16 -11.10
CA PHE A 121 -1.03 -6.14 -11.80
C PHE A 121 -1.92 -5.34 -10.85
N VAL A 122 -2.52 -5.98 -9.85
CA VAL A 122 -3.31 -5.30 -8.81
C VAL A 122 -2.49 -4.25 -8.03
N ILE A 123 -1.21 -4.52 -7.78
CA ILE A 123 -0.29 -3.55 -7.16
C ILE A 123 0.05 -2.42 -8.14
N ILE A 124 0.37 -2.76 -9.39
CA ILE A 124 0.66 -1.76 -10.43
C ILE A 124 -0.52 -0.83 -10.65
N ASP A 125 -1.74 -1.35 -10.76
CA ASP A 125 -2.95 -0.56 -10.94
C ASP A 125 -3.22 0.33 -9.73
N SER A 126 -2.97 -0.16 -8.51
CA SER A 126 -3.05 0.64 -7.29
C SER A 126 -2.05 1.80 -7.31
N LEU A 127 -0.79 1.51 -7.66
CA LEU A 127 0.26 2.52 -7.79
C LEU A 127 -0.11 3.56 -8.84
N LEU A 128 -0.60 3.11 -10.00
CA LEU A 128 -0.98 3.99 -11.10
C LEU A 128 -2.16 4.88 -10.71
N SER A 129 -3.18 4.31 -10.05
CA SER A 129 -4.35 5.05 -9.56
C SER A 129 -3.94 6.14 -8.58
N GLU A 130 -3.13 5.82 -7.58
CA GLU A 130 -2.69 6.80 -6.59
C GLU A 130 -1.75 7.86 -7.17
N LEU A 131 -0.83 7.49 -8.08
CA LEU A 131 0.01 8.46 -8.79
C LEU A 131 -0.84 9.41 -9.65
N ARG A 132 -1.91 8.90 -10.29
CA ARG A 132 -2.85 9.72 -11.05
C ARG A 132 -3.63 10.68 -10.15
N LYS A 133 -4.12 10.22 -8.99
CA LYS A 133 -4.76 11.10 -7.99
C LYS A 133 -3.80 12.22 -7.59
N ARG A 134 -2.53 11.89 -7.33
CA ARG A 134 -1.50 12.86 -7.00
C ARG A 134 -1.29 13.88 -8.10
N LYS A 135 -1.16 13.42 -9.35
CA LYS A 135 -1.05 14.30 -10.50
C LYS A 135 -2.24 15.25 -10.59
N SER A 136 -3.47 14.76 -10.41
CA SER A 136 -4.67 15.59 -10.39
C SER A 136 -4.61 16.68 -9.32
N CYS A 137 -4.29 16.33 -8.06
CA CYS A 137 -4.20 17.33 -6.99
C CYS A 137 -3.11 18.38 -7.24
N TYR A 138 -1.99 18.01 -7.87
CA TYR A 138 -0.95 18.97 -8.24
C TYR A 138 -1.38 19.85 -9.42
N ASP A 139 -2.07 19.28 -10.41
CA ASP A 139 -2.64 20.04 -11.52
C ASP A 139 -3.65 21.08 -10.98
N ASP A 140 -4.55 20.70 -10.06
CA ASP A 140 -5.52 21.60 -9.40
C ASP A 140 -4.83 22.74 -8.61
N CYS A 141 -3.77 22.42 -7.87
CA CYS A 141 -3.00 23.43 -7.15
C CYS A 141 -2.26 24.37 -8.13
N SER A 142 -1.71 23.83 -9.21
CA SER A 142 -1.04 24.62 -10.26
C SER A 142 -2.02 25.60 -10.89
N ASP A 143 -3.23 25.17 -11.21
CA ASP A 143 -4.28 26.03 -11.78
C ASP A 143 -4.71 27.13 -10.80
N PHE A 144 -4.80 26.82 -9.50
CA PHE A 144 -5.07 27.82 -8.47
C PHE A 144 -3.98 28.91 -8.39
N PHE A 145 -2.69 28.53 -8.50
CA PHE A 145 -1.61 29.51 -8.51
C PHE A 145 -1.50 30.27 -9.85
N GLN A 146 -1.79 29.60 -10.97
CA GLN A 146 -1.81 30.22 -12.31
C GLN A 146 -2.91 31.29 -12.39
N THR A 147 -4.10 31.00 -11.86
CA THR A 147 -5.20 31.97 -11.80
C THR A 147 -4.85 33.15 -10.90
N LEU A 148 -4.19 32.93 -9.75
CA LEU A 148 -3.75 34.02 -8.87
C LEU A 148 -2.76 35.00 -9.54
N LEU A 149 -1.86 34.48 -10.38
CA LEU A 149 -0.87 35.28 -11.12
C LEU A 149 -1.46 36.10 -12.29
N ILE A 150 -2.64 35.72 -12.80
CA ILE A 150 -3.32 36.45 -13.89
C ILE A 150 -4.15 37.64 -13.35
N TYR A 151 -4.46 37.66 -12.04
CA TYR A 151 -5.24 38.72 -11.38
C TYR A 151 -4.38 39.73 -10.59
N GLN A 152 -3.05 39.71 -10.74
CA GLN A 152 -2.11 40.75 -10.27
C GLN A 152 -1.52 41.52 -11.46
#